data_AF-A0A6M2BW15-F1
#
_entry.id   AF-A0A6M2BW15-F1
#
_cell.length_a   1.000
_cell.length_b   1.000
_cell.length_c   1.000
_cell.angle_alpha   90.00
_cell.angle_beta   90.00
_cell.angle_gamma   90.00
#
_symmetry.space_group_name_H-M   'P 1'
#
loop_
_entity.id
_entity.type
_entity.pdbx_description
1 polymer ?
#
loop_
_entity_poly.entity_id
_entity_poly.type
_entity_poly.pdbx_seq_one_letter_code
_entity_poly.pdbx_strand_id
1 'polypeptide(L)'
;MAWLQLRVHTRHPEFADEILQAHDAAAVSFIDAVDDPVLEPAPGETPLWANTVTLGLFTEGRDLAPVQASLRELLPDGADARFVTELIEDQDWVRVWLKDCPPLQFGERFWVVPREKVGEVTQDDAVILRLDPGLAFGTGTHPTTALCLQWLTEQDLRGKTVLDYGCGSGVLAIAALLLGAERAICVDIDPQALLATRDNATENGVADRIVTLPAEHFVPLAADVVVANILANPLIALAPKLASSIRRDGRLVLAGLLDRQADDVRAAYQDWFDFDADRSRDGWTRLSARCRMPALINRHRVDSGLLTAGQPWPEQFAALKQAGVEAVINLAATTSPNHLADEAVRWHALGIDYAALPIPWETPLREHAEAFFRLMDAQAGRHVLVHCALNLRASAFVYLYRVLRRGESPAAALADLHAVWQPDPTWQALIDEMLLTEKI
;
A
#
# COMPACT_ATOMS: atom_id res chain seq x y z
N MET A 1 9.13 18.72 -14.43
CA MET A 1 10.49 19.16 -14.07
C MET A 1 11.44 18.48 -15.04
N ALA A 2 12.39 19.20 -15.66
CA ALA A 2 13.36 18.57 -16.54
C ALA A 2 14.31 17.68 -15.73
N TRP A 3 14.82 16.63 -16.36
CA TRP A 3 15.77 15.70 -15.76
C TRP A 3 17.09 15.74 -16.51
N LEU A 4 18.20 15.63 -15.78
CA LEU A 4 19.52 15.47 -16.37
C LEU A 4 19.87 13.98 -16.37
N GLN A 5 20.06 13.42 -17.55
CA GLN A 5 20.35 12.02 -17.74
C GLN A 5 21.86 11.84 -17.99
N LEU A 6 22.51 10.98 -17.21
CA LEU A 6 23.89 10.57 -17.39
C LEU A 6 23.94 9.11 -17.85
N ARG A 7 24.37 8.87 -19.09
CA ARG A 7 24.65 7.53 -19.63
C ARG A 7 26.10 7.18 -19.40
N VAL A 8 26.35 6.05 -18.76
CA VAL A 8 27.67 5.50 -18.47
C VAL A 8 27.87 4.24 -19.31
N HIS A 9 28.78 4.33 -20.28
CA HIS A 9 29.22 3.19 -21.07
C HIS A 9 30.46 2.59 -20.40
N THR A 10 30.28 1.43 -19.78
CA THR A 10 31.32 0.69 -19.05
C THR A 10 31.08 -0.81 -19.24
N ARG A 11 32.14 -1.60 -19.06
CA ARG A 11 32.05 -3.07 -18.97
C ARG A 11 31.64 -3.55 -17.58
N HIS A 12 31.45 -2.61 -16.65
CA HIS A 12 31.20 -2.82 -15.22
C HIS A 12 29.92 -2.09 -14.76
N PRO A 13 28.75 -2.38 -15.37
CA PRO A 13 27.50 -1.68 -15.09
C PRO A 13 27.06 -1.77 -13.63
N GLU A 14 27.38 -2.86 -12.94
CA GLU A 14 27.11 -3.07 -11.52
C GLU A 14 27.82 -2.03 -10.62
N PHE A 15 29.07 -1.68 -10.93
CA PHE A 15 29.81 -0.67 -10.18
C PHE A 15 29.33 0.74 -10.53
N ALA A 16 28.94 0.98 -11.79
CA ALA A 16 28.37 2.26 -12.19
C ALA A 16 27.05 2.54 -11.45
N ASP A 17 26.21 1.52 -11.23
CA ASP A 17 24.98 1.66 -10.44
C ASP A 17 25.25 2.12 -9.00
N GLU A 18 26.14 1.41 -8.29
CA GLU A 18 26.51 1.77 -6.92
C GLU A 18 27.05 3.21 -6.82
N ILE A 19 27.91 3.61 -7.77
CA ILE A 19 28.50 4.95 -7.78
C ILE A 19 27.41 6.01 -8.08
N LEU A 20 26.51 5.77 -9.04
CA LEU A 20 25.44 6.70 -9.36
C LEU A 20 24.45 6.87 -8.18
N GLN A 21 24.09 5.77 -7.50
CA GLN A 21 23.26 5.81 -6.30
C GLN A 21 23.94 6.59 -5.15
N ALA A 22 25.24 6.37 -4.94
CA ALA A 22 26.03 7.10 -3.95
C ALA A 22 26.12 8.60 -4.23
N HIS A 23 25.83 9.02 -5.46
CA HIS A 23 25.81 10.42 -5.89
C HIS A 23 24.40 11.02 -6.03
N ASP A 24 23.41 10.46 -5.33
CA ASP A 24 22.03 10.93 -5.29
C ASP A 24 21.30 10.87 -6.65
N ALA A 25 21.60 9.87 -7.49
CA ALA A 25 20.75 9.60 -8.64
C ALA A 25 19.33 9.27 -8.16
N ALA A 26 18.33 9.97 -8.70
CA ALA A 26 16.92 9.76 -8.37
C ALA A 26 16.44 8.36 -8.82
N ALA A 27 17.03 7.84 -9.89
CA ALA A 27 16.88 6.47 -10.32
C ALA A 27 18.11 6.03 -11.12
N VAL A 28 18.40 4.74 -11.08
CA VAL A 28 19.38 4.10 -11.96
C VAL A 28 18.69 3.01 -12.78
N SER A 29 19.01 2.88 -14.07
CA SER A 29 18.44 1.88 -14.96
C SER A 29 19.48 1.36 -15.95
N PHE A 30 19.26 0.16 -16.49
CA PHE A 30 20.13 -0.44 -17.50
C PHE A 30 19.41 -0.47 -18.84
N ILE A 31 20.09 -0.02 -19.90
CA ILE A 31 19.58 -0.08 -21.27
C ILE A 31 20.62 -0.73 -22.19
N ASP A 32 20.17 -1.34 -23.27
CA ASP A 32 21.07 -1.84 -24.31
C ASP A 32 21.64 -0.67 -25.12
N ALA A 33 22.94 -0.67 -25.42
CA ALA A 33 23.59 0.38 -26.21
C ALA A 33 23.24 0.29 -27.71
N VAL A 34 22.73 -0.85 -28.18
CA VAL A 34 22.41 -1.11 -29.59
C VAL A 34 21.11 -1.93 -29.64
N ASP A 35 20.11 -1.50 -30.41
CA ASP A 35 18.91 -2.31 -30.71
C ASP A 35 19.31 -3.62 -31.41
N ASP A 36 19.67 -4.66 -30.64
CA ASP A 36 19.98 -5.99 -31.17
C ASP A 36 19.19 -7.06 -30.40
N PRO A 37 18.18 -7.71 -31.01
CA PRO A 37 17.36 -8.70 -30.33
C PRO A 37 18.15 -9.98 -30.09
N VAL A 38 18.34 -10.37 -28.82
CA VAL A 38 18.99 -11.63 -28.47
C VAL A 38 17.99 -12.80 -28.56
N LEU A 39 18.30 -13.73 -29.47
CA LEU A 39 17.72 -15.08 -29.53
C LEU A 39 18.23 -15.92 -28.33
N GLU A 40 17.34 -16.72 -27.74
CA GLU A 40 17.53 -17.44 -26.47
C GLU A 40 18.88 -18.21 -26.33
N PRO A 41 19.61 -18.03 -25.21
CA PRO A 41 20.79 -18.83 -24.86
C PRO A 41 20.42 -20.16 -24.17
N ALA A 42 21.41 -21.05 -24.05
CA ALA A 42 21.23 -22.36 -23.43
C ALA A 42 20.96 -22.26 -21.90
N PRO A 43 20.27 -23.26 -21.31
CA PRO A 43 19.91 -23.24 -19.89
C PRO A 43 21.15 -23.15 -18.98
N GLY A 44 21.20 -22.09 -18.15
CA GLY A 44 22.28 -21.84 -17.18
C GLY A 44 23.22 -20.69 -17.55
N GLU A 45 23.07 -20.10 -18.73
CA GLU A 45 23.78 -18.88 -19.10
C GLU A 45 22.86 -17.66 -18.88
N THR A 46 23.32 -16.69 -18.09
CA THR A 46 22.81 -15.32 -18.07
C THR A 46 23.77 -14.48 -18.93
N PRO A 47 23.48 -14.23 -20.22
CA PRO A 47 24.28 -13.27 -20.95
C PRO A 47 23.96 -11.89 -20.39
N LEU A 48 24.96 -11.21 -19.83
CA LEU A 48 24.91 -9.77 -19.68
C LEU A 48 24.96 -9.18 -21.10
N TRP A 49 24.08 -8.23 -21.43
CA TRP A 49 24.14 -7.53 -22.73
C TRP A 49 25.56 -7.04 -22.95
N ALA A 50 26.17 -7.39 -24.09
CA ALA A 50 27.58 -7.15 -24.35
C ALA A 50 27.96 -5.65 -24.29
N ASN A 51 26.96 -4.77 -24.45
CA ASN A 51 27.10 -3.33 -24.30
C ASN A 51 25.97 -2.75 -23.43
N THR A 52 25.93 -3.10 -22.14
CA THR A 52 24.98 -2.50 -21.19
C THR A 52 25.37 -1.04 -20.89
N VAL A 53 24.43 -0.11 -21.01
CA VAL A 53 24.60 1.29 -20.59
C VAL A 53 23.88 1.51 -19.27
N THR A 54 24.59 2.06 -18.29
CA THR A 54 24.00 2.43 -17.01
C THR A 54 23.50 3.87 -17.07
N LEU A 55 22.24 4.10 -16.73
CA LEU A 55 21.55 5.38 -16.80
C LEU A 55 21.34 5.94 -15.41
N GLY A 56 21.92 7.09 -15.07
CA GLY A 56 21.59 7.84 -13.86
C GLY A 56 20.69 9.03 -14.17
N LEU A 57 19.57 9.17 -13.46
CA LEU A 57 18.69 10.35 -13.53
C LEU A 57 18.97 11.31 -12.38
N PHE A 58 19.20 12.58 -12.69
CA PHE A 58 19.48 13.64 -11.72
C PHE A 58 18.52 14.81 -11.91
N THR A 59 18.24 15.53 -10.84
CA THR A 59 17.45 16.78 -10.92
C THR A 59 18.16 17.81 -11.79
N GLU A 60 17.39 18.56 -12.58
CA GLU A 60 17.91 19.71 -13.33
C GLU A 60 18.72 20.66 -12.41
N GLY A 61 19.91 21.06 -12.87
CA GLY A 61 20.84 21.91 -12.12
C GLY A 61 21.87 21.16 -11.25
N ARG A 62 21.82 19.81 -11.16
CA ARG A 62 22.90 19.02 -10.53
C ARG A 62 24.19 19.12 -11.38
N ASP A 63 25.29 19.49 -10.73
CA ASP A 63 26.62 19.40 -11.35
C ASP A 63 27.04 17.92 -11.42
N LEU A 64 27.22 17.41 -12.65
CA LEU A 64 27.64 16.03 -12.90
C LEU A 64 29.17 15.87 -12.97
N ALA A 65 29.95 16.95 -12.95
CA ALA A 65 31.40 16.85 -13.00
C ALA A 65 31.99 16.03 -11.83
N PRO A 66 31.52 16.19 -10.56
CA PRO A 66 31.96 15.34 -9.45
C PRO A 66 31.57 13.87 -9.64
N VAL A 67 30.35 13.62 -10.15
CA VAL A 67 29.85 12.25 -10.40
C VAL A 67 30.71 11.55 -11.47
N GLN A 68 31.00 12.25 -12.57
CA GLN A 68 31.88 11.73 -13.62
C GLN A 68 33.32 11.53 -13.13
N ALA A 69 33.83 12.40 -12.25
CA ALA A 69 35.15 12.23 -11.65
C ALA A 69 35.22 10.95 -10.80
N SER A 70 34.23 10.72 -9.94
CA SER A 70 34.14 9.51 -9.13
C SER A 70 33.93 8.25 -9.98
N LEU A 71 33.14 8.32 -11.06
CA LEU A 71 33.02 7.22 -12.02
C LEU A 71 34.36 6.91 -12.70
N ARG A 72 35.15 7.92 -13.07
CA ARG A 72 36.49 7.69 -13.66
C ARG A 72 37.48 7.07 -12.67
N GLU A 73 37.38 7.42 -11.39
CA GLU A 73 38.28 6.96 -10.35
C GLU A 73 37.94 5.55 -9.84
N LEU A 74 36.65 5.27 -9.66
CA LEU A 74 36.18 4.06 -8.98
C LEU A 74 35.80 2.92 -9.93
N LEU A 75 35.48 3.21 -11.20
CA LEU A 75 35.23 2.14 -12.16
C LEU A 75 36.54 1.43 -12.56
N PRO A 76 36.54 0.08 -12.65
CA PRO A 76 37.72 -0.65 -13.11
C PRO A 76 38.20 -0.26 -14.52
N ASP A 77 37.30 0.24 -15.37
CA ASP A 77 37.59 0.77 -16.70
C ASP A 77 37.30 2.28 -16.82
N GLY A 78 37.35 3.00 -15.70
CA GLY A 78 36.99 4.43 -15.63
C GLY A 78 37.80 5.35 -16.56
N ALA A 79 39.02 4.97 -16.93
CA ALA A 79 39.84 5.70 -17.91
C ALA A 79 39.27 5.63 -19.35
N ASP A 80 38.58 4.54 -19.68
CA ASP A 80 38.00 4.26 -21.00
C ASP A 80 36.47 4.48 -21.04
N ALA A 81 35.85 4.68 -19.88
CA ALA A 81 34.42 4.90 -19.74
C ALA A 81 33.96 6.16 -20.49
N ARG A 82 32.89 6.02 -21.28
CA ARG A 82 32.28 7.14 -22.00
C ARG A 82 31.03 7.60 -21.27
N PHE A 83 30.92 8.92 -21.10
CA PHE A 83 29.79 9.56 -20.45
C PHE A 83 29.03 10.41 -21.47
N VAL A 84 27.73 10.21 -21.59
CA VAL A 84 26.85 11.07 -22.40
C VAL A 84 25.83 11.71 -21.47
N THR A 85 25.82 13.04 -21.44
CA THR A 85 24.86 13.83 -20.66
C THR A 85 23.81 14.41 -21.59
N GLU A 86 22.55 14.21 -21.24
CA GLU A 86 21.40 14.72 -21.99
C GLU A 86 20.45 15.43 -21.04
N LEU A 87 20.08 16.67 -21.36
CA LEU A 87 18.97 17.33 -20.68
C LEU A 87 17.68 16.78 -21.30
N ILE A 88 16.96 16.00 -20.51
CA ILE A 88 15.60 15.61 -20.85
C ILE A 88 14.71 16.78 -20.45
N GLU A 89 14.43 17.65 -21.43
CA GLU A 89 13.35 18.60 -21.30
C GLU A 89 12.06 17.84 -20.94
N ASP A 90 11.16 18.48 -20.18
CA ASP A 90 9.83 17.97 -19.84
C ASP A 90 8.94 17.96 -21.10
N GLN A 91 9.40 17.28 -22.14
CA GLN A 91 8.71 17.05 -23.39
C GLN A 91 8.00 15.72 -23.30
N ASP A 92 6.72 15.82 -23.65
CA ASP A 92 5.66 14.83 -23.52
C ASP A 92 5.83 13.66 -24.52
N TRP A 93 6.96 12.94 -24.45
CA TRP A 93 7.23 11.75 -25.28
C TRP A 93 6.14 10.70 -25.14
N VAL A 94 5.47 10.67 -23.98
CA VAL A 94 4.28 9.88 -23.68
C VAL A 94 3.11 10.31 -24.57
N ARG A 95 2.78 11.62 -24.70
CA ARG A 95 1.65 12.08 -25.54
C ARG A 95 1.76 11.76 -27.04
N VAL A 96 2.96 11.67 -27.61
CA VAL A 96 3.13 11.37 -29.05
C VAL A 96 2.81 9.90 -29.35
N TRP A 97 3.21 8.97 -28.48
CA TRP A 97 2.89 7.54 -28.64
C TRP A 97 1.43 7.22 -28.32
N LEU A 98 0.79 8.06 -27.50
CA LEU A 98 -0.54 7.84 -26.97
C LEU A 98 -1.70 8.27 -27.88
N LYS A 99 -1.47 9.21 -28.82
CA LYS A 99 -2.48 9.59 -29.82
C LYS A 99 -2.92 8.41 -30.71
N ASP A 100 -2.03 7.45 -30.92
CA ASP A 100 -2.29 6.28 -31.77
C ASP A 100 -2.83 5.07 -30.98
N CYS A 101 -3.07 5.19 -29.66
CA CYS A 101 -3.59 4.09 -28.88
C CYS A 101 -5.02 3.71 -29.34
N PRO A 102 -5.28 2.47 -29.79
CA PRO A 102 -6.61 2.04 -30.18
C PRO A 102 -7.50 1.80 -28.95
N PRO A 103 -8.84 1.78 -29.09
CA PRO A 103 -9.73 1.27 -28.06
C PRO A 103 -9.28 -0.13 -27.59
N LEU A 104 -9.17 -0.34 -26.28
CA LEU A 104 -8.73 -1.60 -25.70
C LEU A 104 -9.91 -2.33 -25.07
N GLN A 105 -10.18 -3.56 -25.51
CA GLN A 105 -11.23 -4.42 -24.96
C GLN A 105 -10.68 -5.33 -23.86
N PHE A 106 -11.44 -5.46 -22.78
CA PHE A 106 -11.22 -6.41 -21.69
C PHE A 106 -12.51 -7.18 -21.43
N GLY A 107 -12.41 -8.51 -21.27
CA GLY A 107 -13.58 -9.37 -21.23
C GLY A 107 -14.47 -9.24 -22.48
N GLU A 108 -15.77 -9.47 -22.34
CA GLU A 108 -16.70 -9.49 -23.49
C GLU A 108 -17.18 -8.09 -23.92
N ARG A 109 -17.33 -7.15 -22.98
CA ARG A 109 -18.03 -5.88 -23.23
C ARG A 109 -17.39 -4.64 -22.61
N PHE A 110 -16.29 -4.77 -21.87
CA PHE A 110 -15.66 -3.62 -21.21
C PHE A 110 -14.55 -3.05 -22.08
N TRP A 111 -14.52 -1.74 -22.25
CA TRP A 111 -13.59 -1.04 -23.12
C TRP A 111 -12.95 0.14 -22.40
N VAL A 112 -11.63 0.29 -22.53
CA VAL A 112 -10.90 1.53 -22.17
C VAL A 112 -10.61 2.27 -23.46
N VAL A 113 -11.10 3.51 -23.56
CA VAL A 113 -11.14 4.23 -24.83
C VAL A 113 -10.69 5.68 -24.65
N PRO A 114 -9.72 6.17 -25.46
CA PRO A 114 -9.43 7.59 -25.56
C PRO A 114 -10.68 8.38 -25.96
N ARG A 115 -10.87 9.58 -25.43
CA ARG A 115 -12.13 10.33 -25.60
C ARG A 115 -12.50 10.56 -27.06
N GLU A 116 -11.51 10.89 -27.88
CA GLU A 116 -11.70 11.17 -29.31
C GLU A 116 -12.11 9.92 -30.11
N LYS A 117 -11.87 8.72 -29.56
CA LYS A 117 -12.08 7.41 -30.22
C LYS A 117 -13.30 6.64 -29.70
N VAL A 118 -14.12 7.24 -28.84
CA VAL A 118 -15.35 6.59 -28.32
C VAL A 118 -16.27 6.12 -29.46
N GLY A 119 -16.32 6.86 -30.57
CA GLY A 119 -17.10 6.49 -31.76
C GLY A 119 -16.59 5.28 -32.55
N GLU A 120 -15.37 4.78 -32.26
CA GLU A 120 -14.82 3.58 -32.90
C GLU A 120 -15.38 2.27 -32.30
N VAL A 121 -15.94 2.32 -31.10
CA VAL A 121 -16.60 1.17 -30.46
C VAL A 121 -18.02 1.04 -30.98
N THR A 122 -18.26 0.00 -31.79
CA THR A 122 -19.54 -0.25 -32.49
C THR A 122 -20.46 -1.24 -31.75
N GLN A 123 -20.03 -1.78 -30.62
CA GLN A 123 -20.80 -2.76 -29.84
C GLN A 123 -21.90 -2.06 -29.01
N ASP A 124 -23.16 -2.45 -29.25
CA ASP A 124 -24.34 -1.82 -28.64
C ASP A 124 -24.38 -1.89 -27.11
N ASP A 125 -23.88 -2.99 -26.52
CA ASP A 125 -23.89 -3.22 -25.07
C ASP A 125 -22.53 -2.93 -24.40
N ALA A 126 -21.64 -2.21 -25.08
CA ALA A 126 -20.32 -1.86 -24.55
C ALA A 126 -20.41 -1.04 -23.26
N VAL A 127 -19.61 -1.41 -22.26
CA VAL A 127 -19.29 -0.61 -21.09
C VAL A 127 -18.01 0.15 -21.38
N ILE A 128 -18.13 1.47 -21.56
CA ILE A 128 -17.01 2.32 -22.00
C ILE A 128 -16.46 3.11 -20.82
N LEU A 129 -15.20 2.87 -20.48
CA LEU A 129 -14.38 3.73 -19.65
C LEU A 129 -13.62 4.69 -20.56
N ARG A 130 -13.91 5.99 -20.43
CA ARG A 130 -13.22 7.06 -21.13
C ARG A 130 -11.98 7.44 -20.35
N LEU A 131 -10.81 7.28 -20.95
CA LEU A 131 -9.55 7.68 -20.33
C LEU A 131 -8.58 8.10 -21.42
N ASP A 132 -8.22 9.38 -21.40
CA ASP A 132 -7.15 9.83 -22.27
C ASP A 132 -5.83 9.36 -21.71
N PRO A 133 -4.92 8.86 -22.55
CA PRO A 133 -3.65 8.47 -22.04
C PRO A 133 -2.82 9.73 -21.66
N GLY A 134 -2.14 9.72 -20.52
CA GLY A 134 -1.47 10.92 -19.98
C GLY A 134 -0.54 10.67 -18.78
N LEU A 135 -0.24 11.75 -18.05
CA LEU A 135 0.80 11.85 -17.00
C LEU A 135 0.59 10.95 -15.76
N ALA A 136 -0.61 10.41 -15.54
CA ALA A 136 -0.87 9.49 -14.44
C ALA A 136 -0.78 8.04 -14.93
N PHE A 137 0.00 7.21 -14.24
CA PHE A 137 0.13 5.77 -14.52
C PHE A 137 -1.26 5.09 -14.50
N GLY A 138 -1.48 4.09 -15.36
CA GLY A 138 -2.74 3.34 -15.39
C GLY A 138 -3.67 3.66 -16.56
N THR A 139 -3.16 3.81 -17.78
CA THR A 139 -3.97 4.05 -19.00
C THR A 139 -4.55 2.77 -19.64
N GLY A 140 -4.33 1.61 -19.02
CA GLY A 140 -4.79 0.30 -19.52
C GLY A 140 -3.81 -0.41 -20.47
N THR A 141 -2.82 0.30 -21.01
CA THR A 141 -1.82 -0.27 -21.95
C THR A 141 -0.76 -1.12 -21.27
N HIS A 142 -0.45 -0.83 -20.00
CA HIS A 142 0.53 -1.61 -19.24
C HIS A 142 -0.02 -3.00 -18.89
N PRO A 143 0.79 -4.08 -19.01
CA PRO A 143 0.35 -5.46 -18.73
C PRO A 143 -0.34 -5.64 -17.37
N THR A 144 0.15 -4.95 -16.33
CA THR A 144 -0.41 -5.07 -14.98
C THR A 144 -1.82 -4.49 -14.87
N THR A 145 -2.08 -3.33 -15.49
CA THR A 145 -3.41 -2.73 -15.54
C THR A 145 -4.35 -3.60 -16.35
N ALA A 146 -3.89 -4.14 -17.49
CA ALA A 146 -4.66 -5.06 -18.32
C ALA A 146 -5.08 -6.32 -17.54
N LEU A 147 -4.17 -6.92 -16.78
CA LEU A 147 -4.45 -8.09 -15.93
C LEU A 147 -5.51 -7.78 -14.85
N CYS A 148 -5.45 -6.61 -14.21
CA CYS A 148 -6.44 -6.18 -13.22
C CYS A 148 -7.81 -5.89 -13.86
N LEU A 149 -7.85 -5.18 -14.99
CA LEU A 149 -9.09 -4.89 -15.71
C LEU A 149 -9.76 -6.18 -16.16
N GLN A 150 -9.01 -7.10 -16.78
CA GLN A 150 -9.50 -8.41 -17.16
C GLN A 150 -10.12 -9.15 -15.97
N TRP A 151 -9.43 -9.19 -14.83
CA TRP A 151 -9.95 -9.83 -13.62
C TRP A 151 -11.25 -9.17 -13.12
N LEU A 152 -11.34 -7.83 -13.13
CA LEU A 152 -12.54 -7.10 -12.71
C LEU A 152 -13.75 -7.45 -13.57
N THR A 153 -13.57 -7.63 -14.89
CA THR A 153 -14.67 -8.03 -15.79
C THR A 153 -15.25 -9.40 -15.49
N GLU A 154 -14.49 -10.25 -14.79
CA GLU A 154 -14.89 -11.62 -14.43
C GLU A 154 -15.60 -11.69 -13.06
N GLN A 155 -15.72 -10.56 -12.32
CA GLN A 155 -16.32 -10.53 -10.99
C GLN A 155 -17.76 -10.00 -10.99
N ASP A 156 -18.61 -10.53 -10.10
CA ASP A 156 -19.87 -9.86 -9.74
C ASP A 156 -19.56 -8.73 -8.75
N LEU A 157 -19.62 -7.49 -9.22
CA LEU A 157 -19.33 -6.29 -8.43
C LEU A 157 -20.59 -5.58 -7.91
N ARG A 158 -21.79 -6.07 -8.21
CA ARG A 158 -23.04 -5.41 -7.83
C ARG A 158 -23.15 -5.22 -6.32
N GLY A 159 -23.38 -3.98 -5.89
CA GLY A 159 -23.53 -3.64 -4.47
C GLY A 159 -22.24 -3.73 -3.65
N LYS A 160 -21.08 -3.86 -4.30
CA LYS A 160 -19.79 -4.02 -3.61
C LYS A 160 -19.08 -2.69 -3.41
N THR A 161 -18.35 -2.60 -2.31
CA THR A 161 -17.36 -1.55 -2.06
C THR A 161 -15.98 -2.04 -2.49
N VAL A 162 -15.31 -1.25 -3.34
CA VAL A 162 -13.96 -1.53 -3.85
C VAL A 162 -12.95 -0.54 -3.26
N LEU A 163 -11.84 -1.05 -2.74
CA LEU A 163 -10.66 -0.26 -2.38
C LEU A 163 -9.62 -0.37 -3.49
N ASP A 164 -9.19 0.75 -4.04
CA ASP A 164 -8.10 0.87 -5.01
C ASP A 164 -6.92 1.60 -4.34
N TYR A 165 -5.88 0.85 -3.96
CA TYR A 165 -4.72 1.37 -3.23
C TYR A 165 -3.52 1.58 -4.18
N GLY A 166 -3.11 2.83 -4.33
CA GLY A 166 -2.26 3.30 -5.43
C GLY A 166 -3.08 3.56 -6.69
N CYS A 167 -4.12 4.39 -6.57
CA CYS A 167 -5.14 4.51 -7.60
C CYS A 167 -4.64 5.18 -8.90
N GLY A 168 -3.60 6.00 -8.87
CA GLY A 168 -3.04 6.64 -10.07
C GLY A 168 -4.11 7.43 -10.85
N SER A 169 -4.36 7.03 -12.11
CA SER A 169 -5.42 7.59 -12.95
C SER A 169 -6.86 7.31 -12.46
N GLY A 170 -7.03 6.38 -11.51
CA GLY A 170 -8.32 5.89 -11.03
C GLY A 170 -8.94 4.83 -11.93
N VAL A 171 -8.22 4.31 -12.94
CA VAL A 171 -8.77 3.40 -13.95
C VAL A 171 -9.43 2.16 -13.36
N LEU A 172 -8.86 1.54 -12.31
CA LEU A 172 -9.37 0.30 -11.74
C LEU A 172 -10.62 0.56 -10.89
N ALA A 173 -10.61 1.63 -10.08
CA ALA A 173 -11.79 2.10 -9.36
C ALA A 173 -12.95 2.48 -10.29
N ILE A 174 -12.69 3.26 -11.34
CA ILE A 174 -13.72 3.67 -12.32
C ILE A 174 -14.24 2.45 -13.07
N ALA A 175 -13.37 1.52 -13.48
CA ALA A 175 -13.78 0.27 -14.10
C ALA A 175 -14.72 -0.52 -13.19
N ALA A 176 -14.37 -0.68 -11.91
CA ALA A 176 -15.23 -1.36 -10.95
C ALA A 176 -16.61 -0.70 -10.81
N LEU A 177 -16.67 0.64 -10.76
CA LEU A 177 -17.93 1.40 -10.68
C LEU A 177 -18.79 1.26 -11.93
N LEU A 178 -18.19 1.23 -13.11
CA LEU A 178 -18.88 1.00 -14.39
C LEU A 178 -19.36 -0.46 -14.53
N LEU A 179 -18.64 -1.40 -13.93
CA LEU A 179 -19.00 -2.83 -13.86
C LEU A 179 -20.00 -3.15 -12.73
N GLY A 180 -20.48 -2.15 -11.99
CA GLY A 180 -21.62 -2.29 -11.06
C GLY A 180 -21.28 -2.17 -9.57
N ALA A 181 -20.03 -1.87 -9.21
CA ALA A 181 -19.69 -1.54 -7.83
C ALA A 181 -20.53 -0.35 -7.32
N GLU A 182 -20.94 -0.42 -6.06
CA GLU A 182 -21.72 0.65 -5.42
C GLU A 182 -20.84 1.85 -5.10
N ARG A 183 -19.61 1.59 -4.64
CA ARG A 183 -18.68 2.62 -4.19
C ARG A 183 -17.24 2.18 -4.42
N ALA A 184 -16.39 3.14 -4.76
CA ALA A 184 -14.95 2.95 -4.78
C ALA A 184 -14.25 3.95 -3.83
N ILE A 185 -13.24 3.46 -3.12
CA ILE A 185 -12.36 4.24 -2.26
C ILE A 185 -10.98 4.16 -2.88
N CYS A 186 -10.43 5.30 -3.24
CA CYS A 186 -9.17 5.45 -3.95
C CYS A 186 -8.14 6.06 -3.01
N VAL A 187 -7.00 5.40 -2.86
CA VAL A 187 -5.92 5.85 -1.98
C VAL A 187 -4.67 6.05 -2.80
N ASP A 188 -3.98 7.15 -2.61
CA ASP A 188 -2.69 7.40 -3.25
C ASP A 188 -1.80 8.30 -2.36
N ILE A 189 -0.49 8.19 -2.55
CA ILE A 189 0.50 9.06 -1.91
C ILE A 189 0.69 10.35 -2.71
N ASP A 190 0.38 10.34 -4.01
CA ASP A 190 0.52 11.51 -4.89
C ASP A 190 -0.80 12.30 -4.97
N PRO A 191 -0.83 13.56 -4.50
CA PRO A 191 -2.00 14.43 -4.65
C PRO A 191 -2.45 14.61 -6.11
N GLN A 192 -1.54 14.54 -7.09
CA GLN A 192 -1.89 14.63 -8.51
C GLN A 192 -2.67 13.40 -8.99
N ALA A 193 -2.33 12.20 -8.51
CA ALA A 193 -3.09 10.99 -8.78
C ALA A 193 -4.52 11.09 -8.22
N LEU A 194 -4.68 11.65 -7.01
CA LEU A 194 -6.01 11.86 -6.42
C LEU A 194 -6.85 12.86 -7.24
N LEU A 195 -6.23 13.93 -7.76
CA LEU A 195 -6.91 14.88 -8.65
C LEU A 195 -7.31 14.22 -9.97
N ALA A 196 -6.37 13.52 -10.63
CA ALA A 196 -6.63 12.80 -11.87
C ALA A 196 -7.77 11.77 -11.70
N THR A 197 -7.78 11.03 -10.59
CA THR A 197 -8.85 10.07 -10.27
C THR A 197 -10.22 10.76 -10.20
N ARG A 198 -10.32 11.95 -9.59
CA ARG A 198 -11.59 12.71 -9.51
C ARG A 198 -12.03 13.23 -10.87
N ASP A 199 -11.10 13.76 -11.66
CA ASP A 199 -11.38 14.33 -12.97
C ASP A 199 -11.79 13.23 -13.98
N ASN A 200 -11.15 12.07 -13.92
CA ASN A 200 -11.55 10.91 -14.73
C ASN A 200 -12.90 10.34 -14.25
N ALA A 201 -13.18 10.31 -12.94
CA ALA A 201 -14.45 9.80 -12.40
C ALA A 201 -15.65 10.68 -12.78
N THR A 202 -15.55 11.99 -12.51
CA THR A 202 -15.79 13.05 -13.50
C THR A 202 -16.51 12.69 -14.79
N GLU A 203 -15.66 12.47 -15.78
CA GLU A 203 -15.99 12.29 -17.19
C GLU A 203 -16.66 10.96 -17.49
N ASN A 204 -16.47 9.98 -16.60
CA ASN A 204 -17.14 8.69 -16.65
C ASN A 204 -18.51 8.70 -15.92
N GLY A 205 -18.91 9.82 -15.33
CA GLY A 205 -20.21 9.95 -14.65
C GLY A 205 -20.31 9.13 -13.37
N VAL A 206 -19.19 8.88 -12.70
CA VAL A 206 -19.12 8.05 -11.47
C VAL A 206 -18.58 8.81 -10.25
N ALA A 207 -18.41 10.12 -10.35
CA ALA A 207 -17.82 10.96 -9.31
C ALA A 207 -18.54 10.84 -7.95
N ASP A 208 -19.88 10.75 -7.94
CA ASP A 208 -20.67 10.65 -6.69
C ASP A 208 -20.44 9.33 -5.93
N ARG A 209 -19.85 8.32 -6.58
CA ARG A 209 -19.58 6.99 -6.02
C ARG A 209 -18.10 6.77 -5.72
N ILE A 210 -17.25 7.77 -5.94
CA ILE A 210 -15.80 7.69 -5.69
C ILE A 210 -15.41 8.56 -4.50
N VAL A 211 -14.54 8.04 -3.64
CA VAL A 211 -13.92 8.81 -2.57
C VAL A 211 -12.42 8.65 -2.65
N THR A 212 -11.71 9.76 -2.83
CA THR A 212 -10.24 9.76 -2.84
C THR A 212 -9.69 10.20 -1.49
N LEU A 213 -8.66 9.53 -0.98
CA LEU A 213 -8.02 9.83 0.30
C LEU A 213 -6.49 9.79 0.14
N PRO A 214 -5.75 10.75 0.70
CA PRO A 214 -4.30 10.60 0.88
C PRO A 214 -3.98 9.37 1.74
N ALA A 215 -2.88 8.68 1.43
CA ALA A 215 -2.48 7.44 2.09
C ALA A 215 -2.28 7.59 3.61
N GLU A 216 -1.83 8.75 4.07
CA GLU A 216 -1.66 9.13 5.47
C GLU A 216 -3.00 9.28 6.21
N HIS A 217 -4.07 9.60 5.49
CA HIS A 217 -5.43 9.69 6.04
C HIS A 217 -6.22 8.40 5.88
N PHE A 218 -5.68 7.39 5.19
CA PHE A 218 -6.38 6.14 4.96
C PHE A 218 -6.41 5.27 6.21
N VAL A 219 -7.63 4.97 6.62
CA VAL A 219 -7.97 4.08 7.72
C VAL A 219 -8.53 2.76 7.16
N PRO A 220 -8.01 1.59 7.58
CA PRO A 220 -8.55 0.30 7.15
C PRO A 220 -10.06 0.17 7.38
N LEU A 221 -10.76 -0.37 6.38
CA LEU A 221 -12.21 -0.57 6.36
C LEU A 221 -12.55 -1.94 5.74
N ALA A 222 -13.72 -2.51 6.03
CA ALA A 222 -14.10 -3.81 5.48
C ALA A 222 -14.61 -3.71 4.03
N ALA A 223 -13.71 -3.60 3.04
CA ALA A 223 -14.08 -3.61 1.62
C ALA A 223 -14.39 -5.04 1.11
N ASP A 224 -15.26 -5.15 0.10
CA ASP A 224 -15.55 -6.44 -0.56
C ASP A 224 -14.44 -6.86 -1.52
N VAL A 225 -13.80 -5.87 -2.16
CA VAL A 225 -12.69 -6.06 -3.09
C VAL A 225 -11.59 -5.06 -2.76
N VAL A 226 -10.35 -5.55 -2.68
CA VAL A 226 -9.16 -4.71 -2.58
C VAL A 226 -8.30 -4.96 -3.81
N VAL A 227 -7.95 -3.88 -4.51
CA VAL A 227 -7.05 -3.89 -5.67
C VAL A 227 -5.86 -2.99 -5.35
N ALA A 228 -4.65 -3.48 -5.61
CA ALA A 228 -3.43 -2.70 -5.50
C ALA A 228 -2.49 -3.05 -6.67
N ASN A 229 -2.36 -2.13 -7.61
CA ASN A 229 -1.46 -2.25 -8.75
C ASN A 229 -0.25 -1.34 -8.54
N ILE A 230 0.65 -1.76 -7.66
CA ILE A 230 1.82 -1.00 -7.19
C ILE A 230 3.05 -1.90 -7.10
N LEU A 231 4.22 -1.33 -6.86
CA LEU A 231 5.48 -2.08 -6.81
C LEU A 231 5.48 -3.16 -5.70
N ALA A 232 6.22 -4.25 -5.94
CA ALA A 232 6.30 -5.41 -5.05
C ALA A 232 6.70 -5.09 -3.59
N ASN A 233 7.71 -4.24 -3.38
CA ASN A 233 8.17 -3.90 -2.04
C ASN A 233 7.11 -3.14 -1.23
N PRO A 234 6.46 -2.09 -1.77
CA PRO A 234 5.25 -1.52 -1.18
C PRO A 234 4.15 -2.54 -0.90
N LEU A 235 3.87 -3.47 -1.82
CA LEU A 235 2.87 -4.53 -1.58
C LEU A 235 3.21 -5.36 -0.34
N ILE A 236 4.47 -5.77 -0.18
CA ILE A 236 4.92 -6.55 0.98
C ILE A 236 4.77 -5.73 2.26
N ALA A 237 5.24 -4.47 2.26
CA ALA A 237 5.15 -3.59 3.42
C ALA A 237 3.70 -3.28 3.83
N LEU A 238 2.80 -3.16 2.86
CA LEU A 238 1.39 -2.85 3.08
C LEU A 238 0.52 -4.07 3.40
N ALA A 239 1.08 -5.29 3.40
CA ALA A 239 0.29 -6.52 3.53
C ALA A 239 -0.64 -6.53 4.76
N PRO A 240 -0.21 -6.17 5.99
CA PRO A 240 -1.12 -6.09 7.13
C PRO A 240 -2.22 -5.02 6.98
N LYS A 241 -1.90 -3.89 6.33
CA LYS A 241 -2.84 -2.78 6.11
C LYS A 241 -3.91 -3.17 5.09
N LEU A 242 -3.53 -3.78 3.97
CA LEU A 242 -4.48 -4.26 2.96
C LEU A 242 -5.29 -5.47 3.48
N ALA A 243 -4.66 -6.37 4.23
CA ALA A 243 -5.34 -7.50 4.86
C ALA A 243 -6.34 -7.09 5.94
N SER A 244 -6.17 -5.92 6.57
CA SER A 244 -7.16 -5.35 7.51
C SER A 244 -8.21 -4.47 6.81
N SER A 245 -8.04 -4.21 5.52
CA SER A 245 -8.93 -3.40 4.69
C SER A 245 -9.87 -4.23 3.81
N ILE A 246 -10.10 -5.48 4.18
CA ILE A 246 -10.95 -6.42 3.46
C ILE A 246 -11.85 -7.15 4.44
N ARG A 247 -13.06 -7.50 4.02
CA ARG A 247 -13.93 -8.38 4.80
C ARG A 247 -13.57 -9.85 4.57
N ARG A 248 -13.99 -10.74 5.49
CA ARG A 248 -13.98 -12.18 5.23
C ARG A 248 -14.69 -12.52 3.91
N ASP A 249 -14.13 -13.48 3.18
CA ASP A 249 -14.56 -13.90 1.84
C ASP A 249 -14.44 -12.81 0.74
N GLY A 250 -13.93 -11.63 1.07
CA GLY A 250 -13.58 -10.58 0.11
C GLY A 250 -12.48 -11.02 -0.86
N ARG A 251 -12.32 -10.26 -1.94
CA ARG A 251 -11.36 -10.58 -3.02
C ARG A 251 -10.20 -9.59 -3.02
N LEU A 252 -8.98 -10.11 -3.06
CA LEU A 252 -7.75 -9.33 -3.18
C LEU A 252 -7.17 -9.49 -4.57
N VAL A 253 -6.68 -8.40 -5.16
CA VAL A 253 -5.89 -8.38 -6.39
C VAL A 253 -4.63 -7.56 -6.17
N LEU A 254 -3.49 -8.18 -6.41
CA LEU A 254 -2.18 -7.54 -6.34
C LEU A 254 -1.54 -7.62 -7.73
N ALA A 255 -1.07 -6.50 -8.26
CA ALA A 255 -0.34 -6.41 -9.53
C ALA A 255 0.73 -5.32 -9.42
N GLY A 256 1.52 -5.10 -10.48
CA GLY A 256 2.67 -4.18 -10.41
C GLY A 256 3.97 -4.89 -10.00
N LEU A 257 3.99 -6.22 -10.07
CA LEU A 257 5.13 -7.06 -9.74
C LEU A 257 5.57 -7.92 -10.93
N LEU A 258 6.87 -8.19 -11.01
CA LEU A 258 7.46 -9.12 -11.97
C LEU A 258 7.20 -10.57 -11.55
N ASP A 259 7.26 -11.50 -12.50
CA ASP A 259 7.06 -12.94 -12.25
C ASP A 259 7.98 -13.46 -11.13
N ARG A 260 9.24 -13.04 -11.14
CA ARG A 260 10.24 -13.41 -10.10
C ARG A 260 9.94 -12.87 -8.69
N GLN A 261 9.03 -11.90 -8.57
CA GLN A 261 8.65 -11.28 -7.29
C GLN A 261 7.33 -11.87 -6.73
N ALA A 262 6.66 -12.74 -7.50
CA ALA A 262 5.34 -13.27 -7.15
C ALA A 262 5.33 -14.03 -5.83
N ASP A 263 6.35 -14.87 -5.59
CA ASP A 263 6.42 -15.69 -4.39
C ASP A 263 6.68 -14.87 -3.12
N ASP A 264 7.56 -13.86 -3.19
CA ASP A 264 7.82 -12.96 -2.06
C ASP A 264 6.57 -12.16 -1.68
N VAL A 265 5.86 -11.63 -2.68
CA VAL A 265 4.60 -10.92 -2.46
C VAL A 265 3.55 -11.89 -1.91
N ARG A 266 3.39 -13.09 -2.45
CA ARG A 266 2.42 -14.08 -1.94
C ARG A 266 2.71 -14.47 -0.49
N ALA A 267 3.97 -14.71 -0.16
CA ALA A 267 4.39 -15.09 1.18
C ALA A 267 4.01 -14.04 2.23
N ALA A 268 4.05 -12.75 1.88
CA ALA A 268 3.64 -11.67 2.77
C ALA A 268 2.14 -11.67 3.11
N TYR A 269 1.29 -12.34 2.32
CA TYR A 269 -0.17 -12.33 2.46
C TYR A 269 -0.78 -13.68 2.85
N GLN A 270 -0.02 -14.79 2.76
CA GLN A 270 -0.52 -16.16 2.93
C GLN A 270 -1.25 -16.45 4.26
N ASP A 271 -0.94 -15.67 5.31
CA ASP A 271 -1.57 -15.82 6.62
C ASP A 271 -3.07 -15.47 6.60
N TRP A 272 -3.51 -14.62 5.67
CA TRP A 272 -4.88 -14.09 5.60
C TRP A 272 -5.66 -14.57 4.37
N PHE A 273 -4.97 -15.04 3.34
CA PHE A 273 -5.55 -15.24 2.01
C PHE A 273 -5.29 -16.63 1.43
N ASP A 274 -6.31 -17.17 0.75
CA ASP A 274 -6.19 -18.34 -0.11
C ASP A 274 -6.05 -17.87 -1.57
N PHE A 275 -4.89 -18.12 -2.18
CA PHE A 275 -4.56 -17.61 -3.51
C PHE A 275 -5.17 -18.46 -4.64
N ASP A 276 -5.66 -17.77 -5.66
CA ASP A 276 -5.98 -18.37 -6.95
C ASP A 276 -4.68 -18.62 -7.74
N ALA A 277 -4.79 -19.30 -8.89
CA ALA A 277 -3.68 -19.43 -9.82
C ALA A 277 -3.26 -18.06 -10.40
N ASP A 278 -1.96 -17.86 -10.51
CA ASP A 278 -1.35 -16.65 -11.05
C ASP A 278 -1.76 -16.43 -12.51
N ARG A 279 -1.68 -15.17 -12.92
CA ARG A 279 -1.81 -14.77 -14.32
C ARG A 279 -0.66 -13.84 -14.66
N SER A 280 0.09 -14.21 -15.68
CA SER A 280 1.26 -13.46 -16.11
C SER A 280 1.07 -13.00 -17.56
N ARG A 281 1.61 -11.83 -17.86
CA ARG A 281 1.63 -11.24 -19.19
C ARG A 281 2.89 -10.40 -19.32
N ASP A 282 3.68 -10.67 -20.36
CA ASP A 282 4.87 -9.89 -20.70
C ASP A 282 5.85 -9.72 -19.52
N GLY A 283 6.06 -10.78 -18.72
CA GLY A 283 6.94 -10.79 -17.54
C GLY A 283 6.37 -10.15 -16.27
N TRP A 284 5.12 -9.67 -16.33
CA TRP A 284 4.38 -9.12 -15.19
C TRP A 284 3.34 -10.09 -14.68
N THR A 285 3.19 -10.18 -13.36
CA THR A 285 2.23 -11.06 -12.71
C THR A 285 1.14 -10.29 -11.96
N ARG A 286 -0.08 -10.83 -12.02
CA ARG A 286 -1.20 -10.51 -11.14
C ARG A 286 -1.48 -11.70 -10.22
N LEU A 287 -1.49 -11.44 -8.93
CA LEU A 287 -1.97 -12.35 -7.91
C LEU A 287 -3.42 -12.02 -7.57
N SER A 288 -4.27 -13.02 -7.42
CA SER A 288 -5.62 -12.84 -6.86
C SER A 288 -5.86 -13.85 -5.75
N ALA A 289 -6.65 -13.46 -4.75
CA ALA A 289 -6.90 -14.30 -3.60
C ALA A 289 -8.26 -14.04 -2.97
N ARG A 290 -8.74 -15.00 -2.17
CA ARG A 290 -9.91 -14.87 -1.31
C ARG A 290 -9.45 -14.69 0.14
N CYS A 291 -10.03 -13.71 0.84
CA CYS A 291 -9.75 -13.50 2.25
C CYS A 291 -10.37 -14.64 3.09
N ARG A 292 -9.54 -15.41 3.76
CA ARG A 292 -9.96 -16.46 4.72
C ARG A 292 -10.33 -15.83 6.06
N MET A 293 -9.47 -14.94 6.55
CA MET A 293 -9.66 -14.18 7.77
C MET A 293 -8.89 -12.86 7.64
N PRO A 294 -9.55 -11.70 7.77
CA PRO A 294 -8.85 -10.43 7.68
C PRO A 294 -7.88 -10.24 8.83
N ALA A 295 -6.86 -9.41 8.61
CA ALA A 295 -5.95 -9.00 9.67
C ALA A 295 -6.68 -8.11 10.68
N LEU A 296 -6.22 -8.13 11.93
CA LEU A 296 -6.60 -7.12 12.92
C LEU A 296 -5.98 -5.78 12.55
N ILE A 297 -6.77 -4.71 12.63
CA ILE A 297 -6.33 -3.34 12.32
C ILE A 297 -5.15 -2.97 13.23
N ASN A 298 -4.03 -2.52 12.66
CA ASN A 298 -2.84 -2.07 13.38
C ASN A 298 -2.42 -3.00 14.53
N ARG A 299 -2.55 -4.33 14.38
CA ARG A 299 -2.24 -5.26 15.47
C ARG A 299 -0.78 -5.13 15.89
N HIS A 300 -0.55 -5.15 17.20
CA HIS A 300 0.80 -5.19 17.76
C HIS A 300 0.86 -6.14 18.95
N ARG A 301 1.76 -7.12 18.88
CA ARG A 301 2.01 -8.03 20.01
C ARG A 301 3.07 -7.41 20.89
N VAL A 302 2.67 -7.03 22.10
CA VAL A 302 3.57 -6.44 23.10
C VAL A 302 4.40 -7.54 23.76
N ASP A 303 3.76 -8.61 24.20
CA ASP A 303 4.42 -9.80 24.75
C ASP A 303 3.53 -11.05 24.59
N SER A 304 3.83 -12.13 25.31
CA SER A 304 3.05 -13.38 25.25
C SER A 304 1.62 -13.22 25.78
N GLY A 305 1.39 -12.31 26.73
CA GLY A 305 0.10 -12.11 27.39
C GLY A 305 -0.61 -10.80 27.01
N LEU A 306 0.03 -9.88 26.28
CA LEU A 306 -0.57 -8.60 25.92
C LEU A 306 -0.54 -8.34 24.40
N LEU A 307 -1.73 -8.13 23.86
CA LEU A 307 -1.97 -7.78 22.46
C LEU A 307 -2.69 -6.43 22.38
N THR A 308 -2.30 -5.59 21.42
CA THR A 308 -3.04 -4.37 21.09
C THR A 308 -3.54 -4.40 19.64
N ALA A 309 -4.71 -3.81 19.38
CA ALA A 309 -5.28 -3.72 18.03
C ALA A 309 -6.28 -2.56 17.87
N GLY A 310 -6.70 -2.31 16.64
CA GLY A 310 -7.95 -1.60 16.34
C GLY A 310 -9.15 -2.52 16.55
N GLN A 311 -10.34 -2.02 16.21
CA GLN A 311 -11.59 -2.71 16.50
C GLN A 311 -11.61 -4.08 15.79
N PRO A 312 -11.70 -5.20 16.53
CA PRO A 312 -11.87 -6.49 15.90
C PRO A 312 -13.24 -6.57 15.20
N TRP A 313 -13.27 -7.18 14.03
CA TRP A 313 -14.51 -7.53 13.34
C TRP A 313 -15.20 -8.70 14.06
N PRO A 314 -16.54 -8.78 14.06
CA PRO A 314 -17.27 -9.87 14.74
C PRO A 314 -16.80 -11.28 14.36
N GLU A 315 -16.41 -11.47 13.11
CA GLU A 315 -15.86 -12.74 12.57
C GLU A 315 -14.51 -13.16 13.18
N GLN A 316 -13.77 -12.24 13.79
CA GLN A 316 -12.47 -12.50 14.41
C GLN A 316 -12.58 -12.95 15.88
N PHE A 317 -13.73 -12.75 16.54
CA PHE A 317 -13.87 -12.93 17.99
C PHE A 317 -13.60 -14.38 18.42
N ALA A 318 -14.16 -15.35 17.69
CA ALA A 318 -13.94 -16.77 17.96
C ALA A 318 -12.47 -17.18 17.75
N ALA A 319 -11.81 -16.63 16.73
CA ALA A 319 -10.40 -16.88 16.47
C ALA A 319 -9.51 -16.28 17.57
N LEU A 320 -9.85 -15.10 18.08
CA LEU A 320 -9.13 -14.48 19.20
C LEU A 320 -9.24 -15.30 20.49
N LYS A 321 -10.43 -15.85 20.77
CA LYS A 321 -10.59 -16.82 21.87
C LYS A 321 -9.68 -18.04 21.68
N GLN A 322 -9.67 -18.62 20.48
CA GLN A 322 -8.83 -19.79 20.18
C GLN A 322 -7.34 -19.49 20.26
N ALA A 323 -6.94 -18.25 19.96
CA ALA A 323 -5.58 -17.74 20.17
C ALA A 323 -5.24 -17.48 21.65
N GLY A 324 -6.17 -17.74 22.56
CA GLY A 324 -5.97 -17.68 24.00
C GLY A 324 -6.28 -16.31 24.61
N VAL A 325 -7.01 -15.41 23.94
CA VAL A 325 -7.48 -14.17 24.57
C VAL A 325 -8.51 -14.51 25.66
N GLU A 326 -8.26 -14.03 26.88
CA GLU A 326 -9.09 -14.30 28.06
C GLU A 326 -9.84 -13.06 28.54
N ALA A 327 -9.30 -11.87 28.26
CA ALA A 327 -9.92 -10.59 28.60
C ALA A 327 -9.74 -9.55 27.49
N VAL A 328 -10.71 -8.66 27.33
CA VAL A 328 -10.74 -7.59 26.33
C VAL A 328 -11.04 -6.26 27.00
N ILE A 329 -10.22 -5.24 26.69
CA ILE A 329 -10.41 -3.87 27.14
C ILE A 329 -10.59 -2.97 25.91
N ASN A 330 -11.77 -2.36 25.76
CA ASN A 330 -12.07 -1.44 24.68
C ASN A 330 -11.93 0.03 25.13
N LEU A 331 -11.04 0.78 24.47
CA LEU A 331 -10.80 2.20 24.72
C LEU A 331 -11.47 3.14 23.70
N ALA A 332 -12.18 2.60 22.71
CA ALA A 332 -12.86 3.38 21.68
C ALA A 332 -14.04 4.18 22.25
N ALA A 333 -14.22 5.41 21.77
CA ALA A 333 -15.44 6.15 22.01
C ALA A 333 -16.61 5.50 21.25
N THR A 334 -17.83 5.60 21.76
CA THR A 334 -19.05 5.12 21.08
C THR A 334 -19.34 5.87 19.77
N THR A 335 -18.74 7.05 19.60
CA THR A 335 -18.78 7.85 18.37
C THR A 335 -17.76 7.39 17.31
N SER A 336 -16.92 6.40 17.60
CA SER A 336 -15.95 5.89 16.64
C SER A 336 -16.66 5.28 15.42
N PRO A 337 -16.14 5.47 14.19
CA PRO A 337 -16.83 5.05 12.97
C PRO A 337 -17.02 3.53 12.86
N ASN A 338 -16.18 2.75 13.54
CA ASN A 338 -16.24 1.30 13.60
C ASN A 338 -16.79 0.78 14.95
N HIS A 339 -17.47 1.61 15.75
CA HIS A 339 -18.04 1.16 17.02
C HIS A 339 -19.04 0.01 16.83
N LEU A 340 -18.89 -1.05 17.64
CA LEU A 340 -19.75 -2.22 17.63
C LEU A 340 -20.63 -2.24 18.89
N ALA A 341 -21.90 -1.87 18.73
CA ALA A 341 -22.82 -1.69 19.86
C ALA A 341 -23.08 -2.95 20.69
N ASP A 342 -23.01 -4.13 20.07
CA ASP A 342 -23.24 -5.44 20.71
C ASP A 342 -21.93 -6.16 21.09
N GLU A 343 -20.80 -5.47 21.06
CA GLU A 343 -19.47 -6.05 21.31
C GLU A 343 -19.39 -6.78 22.65
N ALA A 344 -19.83 -6.13 23.75
CA ALA A 344 -19.80 -6.73 25.08
C ALA A 344 -20.58 -8.05 25.12
N VAL A 345 -21.74 -8.10 24.47
CA VAL A 345 -22.58 -9.30 24.41
C VAL A 345 -21.86 -10.42 23.67
N ARG A 346 -21.17 -10.11 22.58
CA ARG A 346 -20.41 -11.09 21.77
C ARG A 346 -19.23 -11.68 22.54
N TRP A 347 -18.47 -10.86 23.28
CA TRP A 347 -17.36 -11.34 24.11
C TRP A 347 -17.85 -12.20 25.27
N HIS A 348 -18.91 -11.78 25.97
CA HIS A 348 -19.50 -12.57 27.05
C HIS A 348 -20.07 -13.91 26.56
N ALA A 349 -20.67 -13.96 25.37
CA ALA A 349 -21.14 -15.20 24.75
C ALA A 349 -20.00 -16.19 24.48
N LEU A 350 -18.77 -15.69 24.35
CA LEU A 350 -17.55 -16.49 24.23
C LEU A 350 -16.89 -16.78 25.59
N GLY A 351 -17.44 -16.32 26.72
CA GLY A 351 -16.84 -16.47 28.04
C GLY A 351 -15.54 -15.69 28.21
N ILE A 352 -15.37 -14.61 27.43
CA ILE A 352 -14.25 -13.67 27.55
C ILE A 352 -14.71 -12.49 28.40
N ASP A 353 -13.88 -12.10 29.37
CA ASP A 353 -14.17 -10.93 30.19
C ASP A 353 -14.00 -9.65 29.38
N TYR A 354 -14.93 -8.73 29.53
CA TYR A 354 -14.96 -7.50 28.73
C TYR A 354 -15.10 -6.27 29.62
N ALA A 355 -14.28 -5.26 29.36
CA ALA A 355 -14.41 -3.94 29.96
C ALA A 355 -14.34 -2.86 28.87
N ALA A 356 -15.22 -1.85 28.97
CA ALA A 356 -15.16 -0.66 28.13
C ALA A 356 -14.74 0.54 28.97
N LEU A 357 -13.74 1.27 28.50
CA LEU A 357 -13.29 2.54 29.06
C LEU A 357 -13.16 3.55 27.91
N PRO A 358 -14.27 4.16 27.46
CA PRO A 358 -14.25 5.04 26.30
C PRO A 358 -13.38 6.28 26.54
N ILE A 359 -12.34 6.48 25.71
CA ILE A 359 -11.44 7.63 25.83
C ILE A 359 -11.73 8.66 24.72
N PRO A 360 -12.09 9.92 25.06
CA PRO A 360 -12.19 11.00 24.09
C PRO A 360 -10.86 11.20 23.34
N TRP A 361 -10.88 11.36 22.02
CA TRP A 361 -9.65 11.55 21.24
C TRP A 361 -8.97 12.88 21.58
N GLU A 362 -9.76 13.95 21.60
CA GLU A 362 -9.26 15.33 21.71
C GLU A 362 -8.86 15.73 23.13
N THR A 363 -9.31 14.97 24.14
CA THR A 363 -9.13 15.31 25.56
C THR A 363 -8.80 14.06 26.39
N PRO A 364 -7.69 13.37 26.10
CA PRO A 364 -7.21 12.30 26.95
C PRO A 364 -6.64 12.92 28.24
N LEU A 365 -6.83 12.27 29.39
CA LEU A 365 -6.55 12.83 30.72
C LEU A 365 -5.86 11.78 31.59
N ARG A 366 -5.12 12.23 32.61
CA ARG A 366 -4.52 11.35 33.63
C ARG A 366 -5.51 10.37 34.25
N GLU A 367 -6.70 10.83 34.61
CA GLU A 367 -7.74 9.98 35.23
C GLU A 367 -8.13 8.79 34.34
N HIS A 368 -8.08 8.97 33.01
CA HIS A 368 -8.31 7.90 32.05
C HIS A 368 -7.18 6.86 32.13
N ALA A 369 -5.93 7.29 32.16
CA ALA A 369 -4.77 6.39 32.25
C ALA A 369 -4.79 5.61 33.59
N GLU A 370 -5.09 6.28 34.70
CA GLU A 370 -5.21 5.63 36.01
C GLU A 370 -6.37 4.62 36.06
N ALA A 371 -7.52 4.93 35.44
CA ALA A 371 -8.62 3.99 35.30
C ALA A 371 -8.23 2.77 34.46
N PHE A 372 -7.51 2.99 33.36
CA PHE A 372 -6.97 1.91 32.54
C PHE A 372 -5.98 1.03 33.31
N PHE A 373 -5.09 1.60 34.12
CA PHE A 373 -4.15 0.83 34.93
C PHE A 373 -4.86 -0.09 35.92
N ARG A 374 -5.93 0.40 36.57
CA ARG A 374 -6.75 -0.44 37.46
C ARG A 374 -7.40 -1.60 36.71
N LEU A 375 -7.87 -1.39 35.48
CA LEU A 375 -8.43 -2.47 34.65
C LEU A 375 -7.36 -3.50 34.27
N MET A 376 -6.18 -3.04 33.85
CA MET A 376 -5.06 -3.93 33.51
C MET A 376 -4.58 -4.75 34.72
N ASP A 377 -4.45 -4.11 35.87
CA ASP A 377 -4.03 -4.79 37.11
C ASP A 377 -5.06 -5.85 37.55
N ALA A 378 -6.35 -5.62 37.33
CA ALA A 378 -7.39 -6.61 37.58
C ALA A 378 -7.33 -7.82 36.64
N GLN A 379 -6.61 -7.72 35.51
CA GLN A 379 -6.39 -8.79 34.54
C GLN A 379 -4.96 -9.36 34.60
N ALA A 380 -4.20 -9.08 35.67
CA ALA A 380 -2.83 -9.54 35.82
C ALA A 380 -2.71 -11.08 35.67
N GLY A 381 -1.73 -11.51 34.87
CA GLY A 381 -1.47 -12.93 34.60
C GLY A 381 -2.36 -13.57 33.53
N ARG A 382 -3.30 -12.82 32.94
CA ARG A 382 -4.16 -13.28 31.85
C ARG A 382 -3.68 -12.78 30.50
N HIS A 383 -4.19 -13.41 29.44
CA HIS A 383 -3.99 -12.94 28.07
C HIS A 383 -5.03 -11.85 27.73
N VAL A 384 -4.55 -10.62 27.59
CA VAL A 384 -5.40 -9.43 27.41
C VAL A 384 -5.25 -8.87 25.99
N LEU A 385 -6.38 -8.62 25.34
CA LEU A 385 -6.48 -7.76 24.17
C LEU A 385 -6.93 -6.37 24.60
N VAL A 386 -6.09 -5.36 24.40
CA VAL A 386 -6.48 -3.95 24.53
C VAL A 386 -6.71 -3.39 23.14
N HIS A 387 -7.92 -2.93 22.83
CA HIS A 387 -8.19 -2.33 21.54
C HIS A 387 -8.87 -0.97 21.64
N CYS A 388 -8.83 -0.24 20.54
CA CYS A 388 -9.67 0.93 20.32
C CYS A 388 -10.12 0.94 18.86
N ALA A 389 -10.48 2.09 18.28
CA ALA A 389 -10.86 2.15 16.87
C ALA A 389 -9.72 1.67 15.94
N LEU A 390 -8.51 2.21 16.13
CA LEU A 390 -7.36 2.07 15.20
C LEU A 390 -6.04 1.67 15.89
N ASN A 391 -6.13 1.16 17.11
CA ASN A 391 -5.00 0.90 18.01
C ASN A 391 -4.23 2.13 18.54
N LEU A 392 -4.53 3.35 18.11
CA LEU A 392 -3.75 4.53 18.51
C LEU A 392 -3.85 4.82 20.03
N ARG A 393 -5.08 4.85 20.56
CA ARG A 393 -5.32 5.02 22.01
C ARG A 393 -4.76 3.87 22.84
N ALA A 394 -4.99 2.65 22.35
CA ALA A 394 -4.64 1.42 23.04
C ALA A 394 -3.12 1.28 23.17
N SER A 395 -2.37 1.54 22.09
CA SER A 395 -0.91 1.52 22.14
C SER A 395 -0.35 2.61 23.07
N ALA A 396 -0.90 3.83 23.06
CA ALA A 396 -0.44 4.91 23.94
C ALA A 396 -0.67 4.60 25.43
N PHE A 397 -1.84 4.04 25.78
CA PHE A 397 -2.16 3.69 27.16
C PHE A 397 -1.37 2.46 27.63
N VAL A 398 -1.16 1.48 26.76
CA VAL A 398 -0.31 0.31 27.05
C VAL A 398 1.15 0.72 27.22
N TYR A 399 1.65 1.67 26.43
CA TYR A 399 2.97 2.26 26.64
C TYR A 399 3.10 2.83 28.06
N LEU A 400 2.16 3.69 28.47
CA LEU A 400 2.16 4.28 29.81
C LEU A 400 2.08 3.22 30.92
N TYR A 401 1.24 2.19 30.75
CA TYR A 401 1.12 1.09 31.70
C TYR A 401 2.43 0.33 31.87
N ARG A 402 3.13 0.04 30.77
CA ARG A 402 4.39 -0.70 30.82
C ARG A 402 5.49 0.08 31.51
N VAL A 403 5.59 1.36 31.23
CA VAL A 403 6.61 2.21 31.84
C VAL A 403 6.32 2.45 33.33
N LEU A 404 5.10 2.89 33.66
CA LEU A 404 4.77 3.38 35.00
C LEU A 404 4.34 2.26 35.97
N ARG A 405 3.68 1.21 35.47
CA ARG A 405 3.18 0.10 36.31
C ARG A 405 4.07 -1.14 36.27
N ARG A 406 4.60 -1.50 35.09
CA ARG A 406 5.49 -2.67 34.95
C ARG A 406 6.98 -2.33 35.11
N GLY A 407 7.35 -1.05 35.18
CA GLY A 407 8.74 -0.61 35.34
C GLY A 407 9.63 -0.96 34.14
N GLU A 408 9.04 -1.09 32.94
CA GLU A 408 9.79 -1.44 31.74
C GLU A 408 10.60 -0.25 31.21
N SER A 409 11.63 -0.57 30.42
CA SER A 409 12.43 0.45 29.74
C SER A 409 11.54 1.34 28.85
N PRO A 410 11.56 2.67 29.03
CA PRO A 410 10.83 3.60 28.17
C PRO A 410 11.20 3.43 26.70
N ALA A 411 12.47 3.18 26.38
CA ALA A 411 12.92 3.00 25.00
C ALA A 411 12.28 1.77 24.33
N ALA A 412 12.18 0.65 25.07
CA ALA A 412 11.57 -0.57 24.54
C ALA A 412 10.05 -0.40 24.36
N ALA A 413 9.38 0.17 25.36
CA ALA A 413 7.94 0.42 25.26
C ALA A 413 7.60 1.45 24.16
N LEU A 414 8.45 2.46 23.97
CA LEU A 414 8.27 3.49 22.94
C LEU A 414 8.44 2.91 21.53
N ALA A 415 9.35 1.95 21.33
CA ALA A 415 9.49 1.25 20.05
C ALA A 415 8.19 0.55 19.64
N ASP A 416 7.50 -0.09 20.60
CA ASP A 416 6.20 -0.73 20.37
C ASP A 416 5.08 0.28 20.06
N LEU A 417 5.10 1.45 20.70
CA LEU A 417 4.17 2.54 20.37
C LEU A 417 4.41 3.07 18.94
N HIS A 418 5.67 3.35 18.60
CA HIS A 418 6.07 3.87 17.30
C HIS A 418 5.89 2.87 16.15
N ALA A 419 5.90 1.57 16.45
CA ALA A 419 5.51 0.54 15.48
C ALA A 419 4.04 0.67 15.06
N VAL A 420 3.19 1.26 15.91
CA VAL A 420 1.77 1.53 15.59
C VAL A 420 1.61 2.94 15.00
N TRP A 421 2.14 3.96 15.67
CA TRP A 421 2.05 5.36 15.24
C TRP A 421 2.94 6.28 16.05
N GLN A 422 3.17 7.50 15.54
CA GLN A 422 3.78 8.58 16.31
C GLN A 422 2.67 9.43 16.94
N PRO A 423 2.66 9.60 18.28
CA PRO A 423 1.67 10.43 18.96
C PRO A 423 1.61 11.85 18.40
N ASP A 424 0.39 12.33 18.18
CA ASP A 424 0.16 13.75 17.88
C ASP A 424 0.41 14.64 19.12
N PRO A 425 0.43 15.97 19.00
CA PRO A 425 0.70 16.85 20.13
C PRO A 425 -0.24 16.65 21.34
N THR A 426 -1.50 16.27 21.12
CA THR A 426 -2.48 16.04 22.19
C THR A 426 -2.10 14.80 23.00
N TRP A 427 -1.78 13.70 22.32
CA TRP A 427 -1.39 12.45 22.98
C TRP A 427 0.02 12.51 23.55
N GLN A 428 0.93 13.22 22.89
CA GLN A 428 2.28 13.47 23.41
C GLN A 428 2.23 14.27 24.72
N ALA A 429 1.35 15.28 24.82
CA ALA A 429 1.19 16.07 26.04
C ALA A 429 0.75 15.21 27.24
N LEU A 430 -0.21 14.29 27.05
CA LEU A 430 -0.60 13.33 28.10
C LEU A 430 0.58 12.43 28.49
N ILE A 431 1.32 11.92 27.50
CA ILE A 431 2.47 11.04 27.76
C ILE A 431 3.50 11.77 28.63
N ASP A 432 3.88 12.98 28.24
CA ASP A 432 4.86 13.77 28.97
C ASP A 432 4.39 14.12 30.39
N GLU A 433 3.11 14.52 30.55
CA GLU A 433 2.49 14.80 31.85
C GLU A 433 2.60 13.59 32.80
N MET A 434 2.27 12.40 32.31
CA MET A 434 2.29 11.16 33.08
C MET A 434 3.72 10.78 33.48
N LEU A 435 4.69 10.86 32.57
CA LEU A 435 6.09 10.49 32.83
C LEU A 435 6.82 11.48 33.75
N LEU A 436 6.45 12.76 33.74
CA LEU A 436 7.05 13.78 34.62
C LEU A 436 6.66 13.60 36.09
N THR A 437 5.50 13.00 36.37
CA THR A 437 4.91 12.99 37.71
C THR A 437 5.46 11.88 38.61
N GLU A 438 6.06 10.83 38.05
CA GLU A 438 6.69 9.73 38.81
C GLU A 438 8.20 9.91 39.07
N LYS A 439 8.79 11.07 38.70
CA LYS A 439 10.20 11.40 38.97
C LYS A 439 10.49 12.02 40.36
N ILE A 440 9.63 11.78 41.37
CA ILE A 440 9.81 12.31 42.74
C ILE A 440 9.90 11.17 43.75
#